data_AF-A0A0F9TGV3-F1
#
_entry.id   AF-A0A0F9TGV3-F1
#
_cell.length_a   1.000
_cell.length_b   1.000
_cell.length_c   1.000
_cell.angle_alpha   90.00
_cell.angle_beta   90.00
_cell.angle_gamma   90.00
#
_symmetry.space_group_name_H-M   'P 1'
#
loop_
_entity.id
_entity.type
_entity.pdbx_description
1 polymer ?
#
loop_
_entity_poly.entity_id
_entity_poly.type
_entity_poly.pdbx_seq_one_letter_code
_entity_poly.pdbx_strand_id
1 'polypeptide(L)'
;MKIKIDPLDKLVAKYIKLRDKWCQRCSGTSGLQTAHFHSRRKRSVRYDEDNLCLLCFGCHSYLDGNPLEKVEFFKQRLGDRFDFLVARANRPAKPDKSAIALYLKERIKEME
;
A
#
# COMPACT_ATOMS: atom_id res chain seq x y z
N MET A 1 -2.43 13.58 17.26
CA MET A 1 -1.58 14.25 16.23
C MET A 1 -2.29 14.16 14.87
N LYS A 2 -2.51 15.28 14.17
CA LYS A 2 -3.24 15.31 12.89
C LYS A 2 -2.40 14.66 11.77
N ILE A 3 -2.91 13.62 11.14
CA ILE A 3 -2.22 12.94 10.04
C ILE A 3 -2.26 13.84 8.80
N LYS A 4 -1.10 14.24 8.27
CA LYS A 4 -1.00 15.01 7.02
C LYS A 4 -1.17 14.08 5.83
N ILE A 5 -2.30 14.20 5.15
CA ILE A 5 -2.63 13.46 3.93
C ILE A 5 -2.10 14.25 2.72
N ASP A 6 -1.29 13.60 1.90
CA ASP A 6 -0.77 14.11 0.63
C ASP A 6 -1.74 13.76 -0.51
N PRO A 7 -1.89 14.61 -1.55
CA PRO A 7 -2.73 14.28 -2.71
C PRO A 7 -2.39 12.92 -3.35
N LEU A 8 -1.12 12.53 -3.37
CA LEU A 8 -0.70 11.21 -3.87
C LEU A 8 -1.20 10.05 -3.01
N ASP A 9 -1.45 10.25 -1.71
CA ASP A 9 -2.04 9.18 -0.88
C ASP A 9 -3.46 8.85 -1.37
N LYS A 10 -4.22 9.87 -1.81
CA LYS A 10 -5.57 9.66 -2.37
C LYS A 10 -5.50 8.95 -3.71
N LEU A 11 -4.54 9.34 -4.56
CA LEU A 11 -4.38 8.78 -5.90
C LEU A 11 -3.95 7.30 -5.83
N VAL A 12 -2.93 6.98 -5.02
CA VAL A 12 -2.50 5.60 -4.85
C VAL A 12 -3.59 4.77 -4.16
N ALA A 13 -4.33 5.32 -3.20
CA ALA A 13 -5.46 4.61 -2.61
C ALA A 13 -6.56 4.28 -3.64
N LYS A 14 -6.84 5.18 -4.60
CA LYS A 14 -7.76 4.91 -5.71
C LYS A 14 -7.25 3.74 -6.56
N TYR A 15 -5.98 3.80 -6.98
CA TYR A 15 -5.35 2.73 -7.74
C TYR A 15 -5.41 1.36 -7.02
N ILE A 16 -5.03 1.31 -5.74
CA ILE A 16 -5.04 0.06 -4.96
C ILE A 16 -6.46 -0.50 -4.81
N LYS A 17 -7.48 0.36 -4.67
CA LYS A 17 -8.89 -0.09 -4.65
C LYS A 17 -9.32 -0.72 -5.97
N LEU A 18 -8.95 -0.12 -7.10
CA LEU A 18 -9.24 -0.66 -8.44
C LEU A 18 -8.51 -1.98 -8.70
N ARG A 19 -7.26 -2.09 -8.25
CA ARG A 19 -6.42 -3.30 -8.37
C ARG A 19 -6.94 -4.47 -7.54
N ASP A 20 -7.17 -4.23 -6.24
CA ASP A 20 -7.42 -5.31 -5.29
C ASP A 20 -8.91 -5.67 -5.18
N LYS A 21 -9.81 -4.70 -5.31
CA LYS A 21 -11.30 -4.79 -5.28
C LYS A 21 -11.95 -5.35 -4.00
N TRP A 22 -11.26 -6.21 -3.25
CA TRP A 22 -11.69 -6.82 -2.00
C TRP A 22 -10.52 -6.87 -1.00
N CYS A 23 -10.84 -7.21 0.24
CA CYS A 23 -9.84 -7.43 1.29
C CYS A 23 -8.89 -8.57 0.89
N GLN A 24 -7.61 -8.27 0.79
CA GLN A 24 -6.59 -9.23 0.35
C GLN A 24 -6.29 -10.33 1.39
N ARG A 25 -6.89 -10.27 2.58
CA ARG A 25 -6.76 -11.30 3.64
C ARG A 25 -8.00 -12.18 3.80
N CYS A 26 -9.21 -11.60 3.78
CA CYS A 26 -10.46 -12.32 4.06
C CYS A 26 -11.48 -12.28 2.91
N SER A 27 -11.13 -11.67 1.77
CA SER A 27 -12.00 -11.53 0.59
C SER A 27 -13.29 -10.73 0.81
N GLY A 28 -13.51 -10.14 1.98
CA GLY A 28 -14.65 -9.26 2.24
C GLY A 28 -14.60 -7.97 1.42
N THR A 29 -15.77 -7.40 1.12
CA THR A 29 -15.93 -6.23 0.24
C THR A 29 -16.39 -4.96 0.98
N SER A 30 -16.68 -5.05 2.28
CA SER A 30 -17.15 -3.94 3.11
C SER A 30 -16.02 -3.32 3.95
N GLY A 31 -16.15 -2.03 4.25
CA GLY A 31 -15.20 -1.31 5.12
C GLY A 31 -13.76 -1.31 4.62
N LEU A 32 -13.55 -1.26 3.30
CA LEU A 32 -12.24 -1.39 2.66
C LEU A 32 -11.37 -0.12 2.85
N GLN A 33 -10.14 -0.37 3.26
CA GLN A 33 -9.11 0.61 3.54
C GLN A 33 -7.79 0.21 2.87
N THR A 34 -7.04 1.18 2.39
CA THR A 34 -5.69 0.95 1.88
C THR A 34 -4.73 0.88 3.07
N ALA A 35 -4.11 -0.28 3.26
CA ALA A 35 -3.17 -0.55 4.33
C ALA A 35 -1.73 -0.46 3.82
N HIS A 36 -0.85 0.16 4.61
CA HIS A 36 0.59 0.22 4.38
C HIS A 36 1.29 -0.91 5.15
N PHE A 37 2.28 -1.57 4.54
CA PHE A 37 3.22 -2.41 5.30
C PHE A 37 4.21 -1.55 6.07
N HIS A 38 5.14 -0.91 5.37
CA HIS A 38 5.97 0.16 5.91
C HIS A 38 5.16 1.44 6.04
N SER A 39 5.17 2.01 7.25
CA SER A 39 4.43 3.25 7.54
C SER A 39 4.75 4.37 6.56
N ARG A 40 3.82 5.32 6.43
CA ARG A 40 3.95 6.55 5.62
C ARG A 40 5.20 7.39 5.92
N ARG A 41 5.91 7.13 7.03
CA ARG A 41 7.20 7.76 7.38
C ARG A 41 8.34 7.28 6.47
N LYS A 42 8.26 6.06 5.95
CA LYS A 42 9.22 5.51 4.96
C LYS A 42 8.92 6.08 3.57
N ARG A 43 9.41 7.30 3.32
CA ARG A 43 9.07 8.09 2.13
C ARG A 43 9.44 7.43 0.80
N SER A 44 10.50 6.60 0.75
CA SER A 44 10.93 5.90 -0.46
C SER A 44 9.89 4.90 -0.99
N VAL A 45 9.06 4.34 -0.10
CA VAL A 45 8.06 3.31 -0.44
C VAL A 45 6.63 3.72 -0.07
N ARG A 46 6.39 5.00 0.26
CA ARG A 46 5.06 5.47 0.72
C ARG A 46 3.94 5.25 -0.32
N TYR A 47 4.29 5.40 -1.59
CA TYR A 47 3.37 5.27 -2.74
C TYR A 47 3.66 4.03 -3.58
N ASP A 48 4.54 3.16 -3.08
CA ASP A 48 4.91 1.91 -3.74
C ASP A 48 3.76 0.91 -3.61
N GLU A 49 3.31 0.36 -4.73
CA GLU A 49 2.17 -0.54 -4.79
C GLU A 49 2.41 -1.90 -4.12
N ASP A 50 3.67 -2.32 -3.97
CA ASP A 50 4.04 -3.52 -3.20
C ASP A 50 3.91 -3.24 -1.70
N ASN A 51 4.13 -1.99 -1.27
CA ASN A 51 3.98 -1.56 0.12
C ASN A 51 2.51 -1.41 0.55
N LEU A 52 1.58 -1.61 -0.38
CA LEU A 52 0.16 -1.26 -0.24
C LEU A 52 -0.74 -2.44 -0.62
N CYS A 53 -1.77 -2.68 0.19
CA CYS A 53 -2.86 -3.57 -0.19
C CYS A 53 -4.20 -3.07 0.35
N LEU A 54 -5.29 -3.60 -0.19
CA LEU A 54 -6.63 -3.33 0.29
C LEU A 54 -7.04 -4.32 1.37
N LEU A 55 -7.49 -3.84 2.52
CA LEU A 55 -7.98 -4.65 3.64
C LEU A 55 -9.30 -4.11 4.15
N CYS A 56 -10.18 -4.97 4.68
CA CYS A 56 -11.29 -4.49 5.49
C CYS A 56 -10.76 -3.95 6.83
N PHE A 57 -11.52 -3.08 7.48
CA PHE A 57 -11.15 -2.49 8.77
C PHE A 57 -10.71 -3.54 9.81
N GLY A 58 -11.42 -4.66 9.94
CA GLY A 58 -11.08 -5.73 10.87
C GLY A 58 -9.71 -6.36 10.61
N CYS A 59 -9.42 -6.72 9.34
CA CYS A 59 -8.12 -7.27 8.96
C CYS A 59 -7.01 -6.24 9.06
N HIS A 60 -7.29 -4.98 8.73
CA HIS A 60 -6.32 -3.89 8.84
C HIS A 60 -5.89 -3.66 10.29
N SER A 61 -6.86 -3.50 11.19
CA SER A 61 -6.62 -3.33 12.62
C SER A 61 -5.87 -4.52 13.22
N TYR A 62 -6.29 -5.74 12.86
CA TYR A 62 -5.63 -6.97 13.30
C TYR A 62 -4.15 -7.02 12.89
N LEU A 63 -3.82 -6.76 11.61
CA LEU A 63 -2.44 -6.81 11.15
C LEU A 63 -1.59 -5.68 11.75
N ASP A 64 -2.15 -4.48 11.94
CA ASP A 64 -1.44 -3.39 12.62
C ASP A 64 -1.12 -3.71 14.09
N GLY A 65 -1.97 -4.50 14.75
CA GLY A 65 -1.74 -5.01 16.10
C GLY A 65 -0.85 -6.24 16.20
N ASN A 66 -0.61 -6.96 15.09
CA ASN A 66 0.16 -8.21 15.04
C ASN A 66 1.31 -8.12 14.02
N PRO A 67 2.44 -7.46 14.35
CA PRO A 67 3.50 -7.16 13.38
C PRO A 67 4.14 -8.38 12.72
N LEU A 68 4.33 -9.48 13.45
CA LEU A 68 4.91 -10.72 12.89
C LEU A 68 3.99 -11.33 11.84
N GLU A 69 2.69 -11.39 12.11
CA GLU A 69 1.70 -11.86 11.15
C GLU A 69 1.57 -10.94 9.95
N LYS A 70 1.74 -9.63 10.16
CA LYS A 70 1.77 -8.65 9.07
C LYS A 70 2.97 -8.88 8.14
N VAL A 71 4.14 -9.17 8.69
CA VAL A 71 5.32 -9.54 7.89
C VAL A 71 5.03 -10.80 7.08
N GLU A 72 4.50 -11.85 7.72
CA GLU A 72 4.21 -13.11 7.05
C GLU A 72 3.17 -12.97 5.94
N PHE A 73 2.09 -12.22 6.21
CA PHE A 73 1.07 -11.89 5.22
C PHE A 73 1.66 -11.18 3.99
N PHE A 74 2.51 -10.17 4.19
CA PHE A 74 3.12 -9.45 3.06
C PHE A 74 4.17 -10.29 2.33
N LYS A 75 4.92 -11.17 3.02
CA LYS A 75 5.82 -12.13 2.39
C LYS A 75 5.08 -13.10 1.47
N GLN A 76 4.01 -13.72 1.98
CA GLN A 76 3.19 -14.64 1.19
C GLN A 76 2.54 -13.94 -0.01
N ARG A 77 2.04 -12.72 0.19
CA ARG A 77 1.39 -11.95 -0.89
C ARG A 77 2.37 -11.52 -2.00
N LEU A 78 3.59 -11.14 -1.65
CA LEU A 78 4.54 -10.55 -2.59
C LEU A 78 5.52 -11.58 -3.19
N GLY A 79 5.78 -12.69 -2.50
CA GLY A 79 6.85 -13.62 -2.83
C GLY A 79 8.19 -12.90 -2.86
N ASP A 80 9.00 -13.16 -3.89
CA ASP A 80 10.33 -12.56 -4.09
C ASP A 80 10.32 -11.02 -4.09
N ARG A 81 9.17 -10.40 -4.42
CA ARG A 81 9.04 -8.93 -4.37
C ARG A 81 9.11 -8.35 -2.97
N PHE A 82 8.89 -9.16 -1.93
CA PHE A 82 8.99 -8.71 -0.55
C PHE A 82 10.41 -8.21 -0.23
N ASP A 83 11.44 -8.95 -0.63
CA ASP A 83 12.83 -8.58 -0.34
C ASP A 83 13.24 -7.33 -1.12
N PHE A 84 12.75 -7.19 -2.36
CA PHE A 84 12.94 -5.95 -3.12
C PHE A 84 12.26 -4.75 -2.45
N LEU A 85 11.03 -4.91 -1.92
CA LEU A 85 10.35 -3.87 -1.16
C LEU A 85 11.17 -3.46 0.08
N VAL A 86 11.67 -4.42 0.84
CA VAL A 86 12.50 -4.16 2.02
C VAL A 86 13.79 -3.43 1.63
N ALA A 87 14.44 -3.84 0.55
CA ALA A 87 15.62 -3.15 0.01
C ALA A 87 15.32 -1.69 -0.37
N ARG A 88 14.19 -1.42 -1.05
CA ARG A 88 13.74 -0.06 -1.38
C ARG A 88 13.40 0.76 -0.12
N ALA A 89 12.80 0.16 0.90
CA ALA A 89 12.46 0.81 2.16
C ALA A 89 13.69 1.19 3.01
N ASN A 90 14.79 0.45 2.86
CA ASN A 90 16.06 0.68 3.54
C ASN A 90 17.03 1.58 2.75
N ARG A 91 16.61 2.08 1.59
CA ARG A 91 17.33 3.11 0.82
C ARG A 91 16.51 4.40 0.79
N PRO A 92 16.66 5.29 1.79
CA PRO A 92 15.91 6.53 1.83
C PRO A 92 16.15 7.37 0.58
N ALA A 93 15.08 7.69 -0.13
CA ALA A 93 15.09 8.53 -1.30
C ALA A 93 13.91 9.50 -1.25
N LYS A 94 14.08 10.68 -1.86
CA LYS A 94 12.98 11.62 -2.04
C LYS A 94 12.14 11.13 -3.23
N PRO A 95 10.84 10.82 -3.04
CA PRO A 95 10.01 10.37 -4.14
C PRO A 95 9.84 11.49 -5.17
N ASP A 96 10.03 11.15 -6.45
CA ASP A 96 9.60 12.01 -7.55
C ASP A 96 8.08 11.94 -7.67
N LYS A 97 7.44 12.94 -7.08
CA LYS A 97 5.97 13.00 -7.02
C LYS A 97 5.33 13.17 -8.39
N SER A 98 6.01 13.84 -9.32
CA SER A 98 5.46 14.11 -10.66
C SER A 98 5.45 12.82 -11.48
N ALA A 99 6.56 12.07 -11.45
CA ALA A 99 6.65 10.76 -12.10
C ALA A 99 5.65 9.77 -11.51
N ILE A 100 5.53 9.70 -10.17
CA ILE A 100 4.55 8.82 -9.50
C ILE A 100 3.12 9.21 -9.86
N ALA A 101 2.81 10.51 -9.91
CA ALA A 101 1.48 10.97 -10.29
C ALA A 101 1.12 10.57 -11.72
N LEU A 102 2.06 10.69 -12.66
CA LEU A 102 1.88 10.27 -14.05
C LEU A 102 1.62 8.77 -14.13
N TYR A 103 2.49 7.95 -13.52
CA TYR A 103 2.34 6.49 -13.47
C TYR A 103 0.95 6.08 -12.93
N LEU A 104 0.56 6.59 -11.76
CA LEU A 104 -0.71 6.21 -11.14
C LEU A 104 -1.92 6.63 -11.98
N LYS A 105 -1.87 7.78 -12.66
CA LYS A 105 -2.96 8.23 -13.53
C LYS A 105 -3.14 7.30 -14.74
N GLU A 106 -2.05 6.91 -15.40
CA GLU A 106 -2.12 5.98 -16.53
C GLU A 106 -2.65 4.61 -16.07
N ARG A 107 -2.14 4.07 -14.96
CA ARG A 107 -2.63 2.80 -14.40
C ARG A 107 -4.10 2.83 -14.02
N ILE A 108 -4.58 3.94 -13.46
CA ILE A 108 -6.01 4.10 -13.14
C ILE A 108 -6.84 4.13 -14.41
N LYS A 109 -6.40 4.86 -15.44
CA LYS A 109 -7.08 4.98 -16.73
C LYS A 109 -7.20 3.63 -17.45
N GLU A 110 -6.20 2.75 -17.34
CA GLU A 110 -6.24 1.39 -17.90
C GLU A 110 -7.25 0.46 -17.19
N MET A 111 -7.72 0.83 -16.00
CA MET A 111 -8.60 0.01 -15.16
C MET A 111 -10.04 0.54 -15.10
N GLU A 112 -10.30 1.71 -15.69
CA GLU A 112 -11.62 2.32 -15.84
C GLU A 112 -12.24 1.91 -17.19
#